data_AF-A0A136N5R7-F1
#
_entry.id   AF-A0A136N5R7-F1
#
_cell.length_a   1.000
_cell.length_b   1.000
_cell.length_c   1.000
_cell.angle_alpha   90.00
_cell.angle_beta   90.00
_cell.angle_gamma   90.00
#
_symmetry.space_group_name_H-M   'P 1'
#
loop_
_entity.id
_entity.type
_entity.pdbx_description
1 polymer ?
#
loop_
_entity_poly.entity_id
_entity_poly.type
_entity_poly.pdbx_seq_one_letter_code
_entity_poly.pdbx_strand_id
1 'polypeptide(L)' 'MDIHILSAYIGQWKWFVKRHFKYSVFQKLSERKLAKYAQFFNIEIDELKNPF' A
#
# COMPACT_ATOMS: atom_id res chain seq x y z
N MET A 1 -8.02 5.58 -5.89
CA MET A 1 -8.06 4.13 -5.58
C MET A 1 -9.27 3.84 -4.71
N ASP A 2 -10.00 2.77 -5.00
CA ASP A 2 -11.09 2.32 -4.12
C ASP A 2 -10.51 1.67 -2.86
N ILE A 3 -10.59 2.40 -1.74
CA ILE A 3 -10.11 1.95 -0.44
C ILE A 3 -10.85 0.69 0.03
N HIS A 4 -12.09 0.46 -0.40
CA HIS A 4 -12.85 -0.73 -0.04
C HIS A 4 -12.17 -1.98 -0.58
N ILE A 5 -11.90 -2.01 -1.90
CA ILE A 5 -11.27 -3.13 -2.59
C ILE A 5 -9.87 -3.36 -2.01
N LEU A 6 -9.09 -2.29 -1.86
CA LEU A 6 -7.73 -2.39 -1.32
C LEU A 6 -7.70 -2.91 0.12
N SER A 7 -8.63 -2.46 0.96
CA SER A 7 -8.75 -2.93 2.35
C SER A 7 -9.14 -4.40 2.44
N ALA A 8 -10.01 -4.86 1.54
CA ALA A 8 -10.41 -6.26 1.46
C ALA A 8 -9.26 -7.15 0.99
N TYR A 9 -8.51 -6.73 -0.03
CA TYR A 9 -7.36 -7.50 -0.54
C TYR A 9 -6.22 -7.60 0.48
N ILE A 10 -5.84 -6.48 1.10
CA ILE A 10 -4.68 -6.43 2.01
C ILE A 10 -5.01 -7.04 3.39
N GLY A 11 -6.29 -7.17 3.72
CA GLY A 11 -6.79 -7.68 5.00
C GLY A 11 -6.57 -6.67 6.14
N GLN A 12 -6.79 -5.39 5.87
CA GLN A 12 -6.59 -4.31 6.84
C GLN A 12 -7.81 -3.41 6.93
N TRP A 13 -8.07 -2.82 8.10
CA TRP A 13 -9.19 -1.89 8.23
C TRP A 13 -8.99 -0.68 7.33
N LYS A 14 -10.10 -0.19 6.76
CA LYS A 14 -10.12 0.98 5.86
C LYS A 14 -9.37 2.19 6.42
N TRP A 15 -9.42 2.42 7.73
CA TRP A 15 -8.73 3.56 8.36
C TRP A 15 -7.21 3.41 8.37
N PHE A 16 -6.67 2.19 8.52
CA PHE A 16 -5.23 1.92 8.39
C PHE A 16 -4.79 2.12 6.94
N VAL A 17 -5.55 1.57 6.00
CA VAL A 17 -5.26 1.71 4.56
C VAL A 17 -5.27 3.19 4.17
N LYS A 18 -6.28 3.95 4.60
CA LYS A 18 -6.31 5.43 4.46
C LYS A 18 -5.06 6.10 5.03
N ARG A 19 -4.59 5.68 6.21
CA ARG A 19 -3.39 6.25 6.85
C ARG A 19 -2.13 6.00 6.02
N HIS A 20 -2.03 4.87 5.33
CA HIS A 20 -0.88 4.52 4.49
C HIS A 20 -0.75 5.39 3.24
N PHE A 21 -1.80 6.08 2.79
CA PHE A 21 -1.70 7.04 1.69
C PHE A 21 -0.94 8.33 2.08
N LYS A 22 -0.65 8.56 3.36
CA LYS A 22 0.21 9.68 3.78
C LYS A 22 1.67 9.30 3.53
N TYR A 23 2.40 10.14 2.80
CA TYR A 23 3.81 9.92 2.45
C TYR A 23 4.70 9.57 3.65
N SER A 24 4.57 10.34 4.75
CA SER A 24 5.34 10.13 5.98
C SER A 24 5.03 8.80 6.70
N VAL A 25 3.88 8.19 6.43
CA VAL A 25 3.49 6.87 6.92
C VAL A 25 3.94 5.79 5.94
N PHE A 26 3.77 6.04 4.65
CA PHE A 26 4.11 5.11 3.57
C PHE A 26 5.58 4.71 3.61
N GLN A 27 6.48 5.68 3.78
CA GLN A 27 7.92 5.42 3.92
C GLN A 27 8.29 4.54 5.11
N LYS A 28 7.43 4.48 6.14
CA LYS A 28 7.65 3.69 7.36
C LYS A 28 7.02 2.30 7.28
N LEU A 29 6.43 1.94 6.13
CA LEU A 29 5.86 0.61 5.95
C LEU A 29 6.98 -0.42 5.82
N SER A 30 6.79 -1.56 6.48
CA SER A 30 7.67 -2.70 6.29
C SER A 30 7.56 -3.25 4.88
N GLU A 31 8.63 -3.89 4.39
CA GLU A 31 8.66 -4.51 3.06
C GLU A 31 7.52 -5.51 2.85
N ARG A 32 7.17 -6.29 3.88
CA ARG A 32 6.01 -7.20 3.83
C ARG A 32 4.69 -6.47 3.53
N LYS A 33 4.49 -5.25 4.04
CA LYS A 33 3.30 -4.45 3.72
C LYS A 33 3.42 -3.91 2.30
N LEU A 34 4.55 -3.33 1.93
CA LEU A 34 4.81 -2.81 0.58
C LEU A 34 4.60 -3.89 -0.49
N ALA A 35 5.04 -5.11 -0.25
CA ALA A 35 4.82 -6.26 -1.14
C ALA A 35 3.34 -6.52 -1.42
N LYS A 36 2.46 -6.39 -0.41
CA LYS A 36 1.01 -6.54 -0.62
C LYS A 36 0.43 -5.43 -1.51
N TYR A 37 0.93 -4.20 -1.37
CA TYR A 37 0.52 -3.09 -2.23
C TYR A 37 1.05 -3.31 -3.66
N ALA A 38 2.32 -3.67 -3.82
CA ALA A 38 2.94 -3.96 -5.12
C ALA A 38 2.20 -5.08 -5.85
N GLN A 39 1.87 -6.17 -5.16
CA GLN A 39 1.05 -7.27 -5.69
C GLN A 39 -0.34 -6.82 -6.12
N PHE A 40 -1.01 -5.98 -5.33
CA PHE A 40 -2.33 -5.45 -5.71
C PHE A 40 -2.28 -4.61 -6.99
N PHE A 41 -1.21 -3.83 -7.17
CA PHE A 41 -1.01 -2.98 -8.33
C PHE A 41 -0.34 -3.70 -9.51
N ASN A 42 0.07 -4.97 -9.36
CA ASN A 42 0.88 -5.72 -10.32
C ASN A 42 2.14 -4.95 -10.77
N ILE A 43 2.84 -4.34 -9.82
CA ILE A 43 4.10 -3.61 -10.03
C ILE A 43 5.18 -4.16 -9.11
N GLU A 44 6.43 -3.76 -9.34
CA GLU A 44 7.51 -4.09 -8.42
C GLU A 44 7.52 -3.20 -7.17
N ILE A 45 8.14 -3.68 -6.09
CA ILE A 45 8.26 -2.91 -4.85
C ILE A 45 9.11 -1.64 -5.06
N ASP A 46 10.10 -1.71 -5.95
CA ASP A 46 10.97 -0.58 -6.26
C ASP A 46 10.24 0.51 -7.05
N GLU A 47 9.36 0.14 -7.98
CA GLU A 47 8.46 1.07 -8.68
C GLU A 47 7.48 1.73 -7.71
N LEU A 48 7.02 0.97 -6.70
CA LEU A 48 6.14 1.49 -5.66
C LEU A 48 6.86 2.49 -4.71
N LYS A 49 8.16 2.31 -4.47
CA LYS A 49 8.99 3.20 -3.63
C LYS A 49 9.46 4.44 -4.39
N ASN A 50 9.70 4.32 -5.70
CA ASN A 50 10.17 5.39 -6.57
C ASN A 50 9.18 5.58 -7.74
N PRO A 51 7.96 6.06 -7.46
CA PRO A 51 7.04 6.42 -8.53
C PRO A 51 7.64 7.62 -9.29
N PHE A 52 7.64 7.53 -10.62
CA PHE A 52 8.12 8.55 -11.55
C PHE A 52 7.63 9.97 -11.22
#